data_AF-A0A8S0XUX0-F1
#
_entry.id   AF-A0A8S0XUX0-F1
#
_cell.length_a   1.000
_cell.length_b   1.000
_cell.length_c   1.000
_cell.angle_alpha   90.00
_cell.angle_beta   90.00
_cell.angle_gamma   90.00
#
_symmetry.space_group_name_H-M   'P 1'
#
loop_
_entity.id
_entity.type
_entity.pdbx_description
1 polymer ?
#
loop_
_entity_poly.entity_id
_entity_poly.type
_entity_poly.pdbx_seq_one_letter_code
_entity_poly.pdbx_strand_id
1 'polypeptide(L)'
;MYDAEEHEDPRSPLTLPELRELRIYLTDSDEDNHFTDILSNLTVPLLHHVEFNTGLSEHPWVSSFISMITRSDSHIDTLILVTEQLSKNDIVTLFLLPNLASLTRIHIDTVTSSSILLVNEVLDRLNPRIAANEPSMKACLLKLQVLSYAGECNFDSVAGVVSLIKSRAKYLAECGRDQETGSRSLQHVRISYSNHYQDTEMTMVLDAIANSSSLEELSREAGTKLELYSDDSEDALKDSDYYFRHYTKSVFNFLD
;
A
#
# COMPACT_ATOMS: atom_id res chain seq x y z
N MET A 1 -51.68 -24.89 -9.20
CA MET A 1 -51.37 -23.45 -9.28
C MET A 1 -50.07 -23.33 -8.51
N TYR A 2 -48.95 -23.36 -9.22
CA TYR A 2 -47.63 -23.32 -8.60
C TYR A 2 -47.27 -21.85 -8.43
N ASP A 3 -47.04 -21.44 -7.18
CA ASP A 3 -46.53 -20.12 -6.86
C ASP A 3 -45.18 -19.96 -7.58
N ALA A 4 -45.09 -18.92 -8.41
CA ALA A 4 -43.82 -18.49 -8.96
C ALA A 4 -42.99 -17.97 -7.79
N GLU A 5 -41.96 -18.72 -7.40
CA GLU A 5 -40.91 -18.22 -6.53
C GLU A 5 -40.33 -16.97 -7.21
N GLU A 6 -40.57 -15.79 -6.63
CA GLU A 6 -39.91 -14.56 -7.01
C GLU A 6 -38.41 -14.78 -6.80
N HIS A 7 -37.70 -15.12 -7.88
CA HIS A 7 -36.25 -15.10 -7.88
C HIS A 7 -35.83 -13.65 -7.63
N GLU A 8 -35.25 -13.38 -6.45
CA GLU A 8 -34.57 -12.12 -6.16
C GLU A 8 -33.65 -11.77 -7.33
N ASP A 9 -33.73 -10.51 -7.80
CA ASP A 9 -32.89 -10.04 -8.89
C ASP A 9 -31.42 -10.29 -8.50
N PRO A 10 -30.66 -11.10 -9.26
CA PRO A 10 -29.27 -11.43 -8.95
C PRO A 10 -28.33 -10.22 -8.96
N ARG A 11 -28.85 -9.02 -9.29
CA ARG A 11 -28.15 -7.73 -9.25
C ARG A 11 -28.37 -6.96 -7.95
N SER A 12 -29.05 -7.54 -6.97
CA SER A 12 -29.21 -6.91 -5.66
C SER A 12 -27.82 -6.71 -5.01
N PRO A 13 -27.47 -5.49 -4.57
CA PRO A 13 -26.15 -5.22 -4.01
C PRO A 13 -25.91 -6.09 -2.77
N LEU A 14 -24.86 -6.90 -2.81
CA LEU A 14 -24.48 -7.79 -1.72
C LEU A 14 -23.92 -6.93 -0.58
N THR A 15 -24.64 -6.86 0.55
CA THR A 15 -24.16 -6.13 1.72
C THR A 15 -23.65 -7.10 2.77
N LEU A 16 -22.39 -6.95 3.16
CA LEU A 16 -21.75 -7.71 4.24
C LEU A 16 -21.40 -6.74 5.38
N PRO A 17 -22.35 -6.43 6.29
CA PRO A 17 -22.21 -5.32 7.24
C PRO A 17 -21.11 -5.55 8.28
N GLU A 18 -20.82 -6.81 8.61
CA GLU A 18 -19.85 -7.21 9.62
C GLU A 18 -18.48 -7.59 9.03
N LEU A 19 -18.30 -7.52 7.71
CA LEU A 19 -17.03 -7.89 7.08
C LEU A 19 -15.95 -6.85 7.41
N ARG A 20 -14.95 -7.27 8.19
CA ARG A 20 -13.82 -6.42 8.60
C ARG A 20 -12.56 -6.62 7.77
N GLU A 21 -12.48 -7.76 7.10
CA GLU A 21 -11.30 -8.19 6.37
C GLU A 21 -11.71 -8.83 5.05
N LEU A 22 -11.08 -8.39 3.97
CA LEU A 22 -11.28 -8.91 2.63
C LEU A 22 -9.91 -9.33 2.07
N ARG A 23 -9.75 -10.62 1.80
CA ARG A 23 -8.55 -11.16 1.17
C ARG A 23 -8.92 -11.90 -0.10
N ILE A 24 -8.26 -11.56 -1.18
CA ILE A 24 -8.55 -12.10 -2.51
C ILE A 24 -7.25 -12.59 -3.13
N TYR A 25 -7.25 -13.86 -3.52
CA TYR A 25 -6.14 -14.53 -4.17
C TYR A 25 -6.62 -15.04 -5.52
N LEU A 26 -6.12 -14.46 -6.62
CA LEU A 26 -6.48 -14.84 -7.98
C LEU A 26 -5.26 -15.43 -8.68
N THR A 27 -5.38 -16.69 -9.09
CA THR A 27 -4.28 -17.48 -9.67
C THR A 27 -4.44 -17.75 -11.17
N ASP A 28 -5.65 -17.67 -11.72
CA ASP A 28 -5.96 -18.00 -13.12
C ASP A 28 -6.79 -16.90 -13.80
N SER A 29 -6.52 -16.64 -15.08
CA SER A 29 -7.12 -15.56 -15.89
C SER A 29 -8.55 -15.79 -16.38
N ASP A 30 -9.15 -16.95 -16.08
CA ASP A 30 -10.49 -17.30 -16.60
C ASP A 30 -11.64 -16.88 -15.65
N GLU A 31 -11.35 -16.43 -14.42
CA GLU A 31 -12.36 -16.03 -13.41
C GLU A 31 -12.56 -14.50 -13.30
N ASP A 32 -11.93 -13.74 -14.19
CA ASP A 32 -11.63 -12.33 -13.97
C ASP A 32 -12.85 -11.39 -14.03
N ASN A 33 -13.83 -11.72 -14.88
CA ASN A 33 -15.05 -10.92 -15.02
C ASN A 33 -15.95 -11.06 -13.78
N HIS A 34 -16.02 -12.26 -13.20
CA HIS A 34 -16.86 -12.53 -12.03
C HIS A 34 -16.38 -11.77 -10.81
N PHE A 35 -15.07 -11.67 -10.65
CA PHE A 35 -14.48 -10.94 -9.54
C PHE A 35 -14.79 -9.44 -9.58
N THR A 36 -14.61 -8.83 -10.76
CA THR A 36 -14.89 -7.40 -10.98
C THR A 36 -16.37 -7.09 -10.73
N ASP A 37 -17.26 -8.00 -11.14
CA ASP A 37 -18.70 -7.91 -10.88
C ASP A 37 -19.03 -8.01 -9.38
N ILE A 38 -18.36 -8.91 -8.65
CA ILE A 38 -18.54 -9.05 -7.19
C ILE A 38 -18.14 -7.74 -6.50
N LEU A 39 -16.94 -7.21 -6.76
CA LEU A 39 -16.50 -5.94 -6.17
C LEU A 39 -17.44 -4.79 -6.52
N SER A 40 -17.94 -4.75 -7.76
CA SER A 40 -18.85 -3.72 -8.24
C SER A 40 -20.20 -3.72 -7.52
N ASN A 41 -20.61 -4.82 -6.91
CA ASN A 41 -21.89 -4.95 -6.19
C ASN A 41 -21.75 -5.12 -4.67
N LEU A 42 -20.53 -5.27 -4.15
CA LEU A 42 -20.26 -5.54 -2.73
C LEU A 42 -20.29 -4.25 -1.88
N THR A 43 -20.97 -4.27 -0.74
CA THR A 43 -21.00 -3.17 0.24
C THR A 43 -20.56 -3.67 1.62
N VAL A 44 -19.50 -3.07 2.16
CA VAL A 44 -18.70 -3.59 3.29
C VAL A 44 -18.30 -2.47 4.27
N PRO A 45 -19.26 -1.89 5.01
CA PRO A 45 -19.06 -0.65 5.77
C PRO A 45 -18.03 -0.75 6.91
N LEU A 46 -17.81 -1.95 7.46
CA LEU A 46 -16.83 -2.17 8.55
C LEU A 46 -15.48 -2.70 8.05
N LEU A 47 -15.19 -2.61 6.75
CA LEU A 47 -13.93 -3.11 6.19
C LEU A 47 -12.74 -2.26 6.64
N HIS A 48 -11.76 -2.91 7.25
CA HIS A 48 -10.54 -2.28 7.77
C HIS A 48 -9.28 -2.83 7.12
N HIS A 49 -9.29 -4.12 6.74
CA HIS A 49 -8.14 -4.80 6.16
C HIS A 49 -8.48 -5.29 4.75
N VAL A 50 -7.62 -4.95 3.78
CA VAL A 50 -7.76 -5.41 2.39
C VAL A 50 -6.45 -5.97 1.88
N GLU A 51 -6.50 -7.18 1.36
CA GLU A 51 -5.39 -7.86 0.70
C GLU A 51 -5.84 -8.34 -0.69
N PHE A 52 -5.18 -7.85 -1.73
CA PHE A 52 -5.29 -8.38 -3.08
C PHE A 52 -3.98 -9.02 -3.46
N ASN A 53 -4.02 -10.29 -3.83
CA ASN A 53 -2.92 -11.00 -4.46
C ASN A 53 -3.41 -11.52 -5.80
N THR A 54 -3.10 -10.80 -6.87
CA THR A 54 -3.59 -11.10 -8.22
C THR A 54 -2.39 -11.39 -9.11
N GLY A 55 -2.23 -12.63 -9.55
CA GLY A 55 -1.29 -12.98 -10.62
C GLY A 55 -1.80 -12.57 -12.01
N LEU A 56 -2.76 -11.64 -12.07
CA LEU A 56 -3.48 -11.28 -13.28
C LEU A 56 -2.84 -10.09 -13.95
N SER A 57 -2.59 -10.22 -15.25
CA SER A 57 -1.79 -9.25 -15.98
C SER A 57 -2.55 -8.03 -16.49
N GLU A 58 -3.88 -7.95 -16.59
CA GLU A 58 -4.51 -6.79 -17.30
C GLU A 58 -5.93 -6.40 -16.81
N HIS A 59 -6.23 -6.46 -15.51
CA HIS A 59 -7.61 -6.24 -15.05
C HIS A 59 -7.93 -4.89 -14.41
N PRO A 60 -9.07 -4.26 -14.75
CA PRO A 60 -9.53 -2.99 -14.17
C PRO A 60 -10.13 -3.17 -12.77
N TRP A 61 -9.65 -4.13 -11.98
CA TRP A 61 -10.17 -4.40 -10.64
C TRP A 61 -10.03 -3.19 -9.72
N VAL A 62 -9.00 -2.35 -9.93
CA VAL A 62 -8.77 -1.11 -9.18
C VAL A 62 -10.00 -0.20 -9.23
N SER A 63 -10.61 -0.04 -10.40
CA SER A 63 -11.81 0.79 -10.56
C SER A 63 -13.00 0.25 -9.78
N SER A 64 -13.18 -1.07 -9.76
CA SER A 64 -14.24 -1.75 -9.03
C SER A 64 -13.99 -1.74 -7.53
N PHE A 65 -12.74 -1.85 -7.10
CA PHE A 65 -12.32 -1.69 -5.72
C PHE A 65 -12.57 -0.27 -5.22
N ILE A 66 -12.18 0.76 -5.99
CA ILE A 66 -12.48 2.16 -5.68
C ILE A 66 -13.99 2.36 -5.51
N SER A 67 -14.78 1.83 -6.45
CA SER A 67 -16.24 1.89 -6.40
C SER A 67 -16.79 1.22 -5.12
N MET A 68 -16.30 0.03 -4.79
CA MET A 68 -16.66 -0.71 -3.58
C MET A 68 -16.36 0.10 -2.31
N ILE A 69 -15.14 0.63 -2.17
CA ILE A 69 -14.75 1.41 -0.97
C ILE A 69 -15.61 2.67 -0.85
N THR A 70 -15.78 3.41 -1.96
CA THR A 70 -16.52 4.67 -1.97
C THR A 70 -17.98 4.46 -1.61
N ARG A 71 -18.60 3.39 -2.15
CA ARG A 71 -19.98 3.00 -1.83
C ARG A 71 -20.13 2.54 -0.38
N SER A 72 -19.14 1.81 0.14
CA SER A 72 -19.19 1.24 1.48
C SER A 72 -18.89 2.25 2.58
N ASP A 73 -18.33 3.40 2.21
CA ASP A 73 -17.78 4.40 3.14
C ASP A 73 -16.81 3.79 4.18
N SER A 74 -16.10 2.74 3.78
CA SER A 74 -15.22 1.99 4.69
C SER A 74 -14.00 2.81 5.08
N HIS A 75 -13.49 2.59 6.29
CA HIS A 75 -12.24 3.17 6.78
C HIS A 75 -11.16 2.09 6.85
N ILE A 76 -10.42 1.96 5.75
CA ILE A 76 -9.35 0.97 5.61
C ILE A 76 -8.11 1.46 6.37
N ASP A 77 -7.55 0.61 7.23
CA ASP A 77 -6.31 0.86 7.97
C ASP A 77 -5.11 0.12 7.38
N THR A 78 -5.36 -0.97 6.65
CA THR A 78 -4.34 -1.85 6.08
C THR A 78 -4.70 -2.20 4.64
N LEU A 79 -3.79 -1.89 3.72
CA LEU A 79 -3.90 -2.21 2.31
C LEU A 79 -2.66 -2.96 1.84
N ILE A 80 -2.85 -4.18 1.34
CA ILE A 80 -1.82 -5.05 0.81
C ILE A 80 -2.17 -5.35 -0.65
N LEU A 81 -1.29 -4.96 -1.57
CA LEU A 81 -1.45 -5.17 -3.00
C LEU A 81 -0.25 -5.97 -3.50
N VAL A 82 -0.48 -7.20 -3.92
CA VAL A 82 0.50 -8.04 -4.60
C VAL A 82 -0.04 -8.29 -6.00
N THR A 83 0.53 -7.63 -7.00
CA THR A 83 -0.06 -7.62 -8.34
C THR A 83 0.98 -7.37 -9.42
N GLU A 84 0.83 -8.04 -10.55
CA GLU A 84 1.77 -7.97 -11.67
C GLU A 84 1.69 -6.66 -12.46
N GLN A 85 0.50 -6.04 -12.52
CA GLN A 85 0.26 -4.81 -13.29
C GLN A 85 -0.66 -3.84 -12.55
N LEU A 86 -0.11 -3.10 -11.59
CA LEU A 86 -0.72 -1.87 -11.10
C LEU A 86 -0.21 -0.72 -11.98
N SER A 87 -1.00 0.25 -12.43
CA SER A 87 -0.39 1.41 -13.09
C SER A 87 0.02 2.45 -12.04
N LYS A 88 0.97 3.34 -12.39
CA LYS A 88 1.24 4.54 -11.59
C LYS A 88 -0.05 5.32 -11.30
N ASN A 89 -0.92 5.46 -12.30
CA ASN A 89 -2.17 6.19 -12.16
C ASN A 89 -3.13 5.51 -11.18
N ASP A 90 -3.12 4.17 -11.11
CA ASP A 90 -3.92 3.41 -10.15
C ASP A 90 -3.48 3.69 -8.72
N ILE A 91 -2.17 3.63 -8.44
CA ILE A 91 -1.62 3.95 -7.11
C ILE A 91 -1.99 5.38 -6.71
N VAL A 92 -1.77 6.34 -7.61
CA VAL A 92 -2.10 7.75 -7.36
C VAL A 92 -3.60 7.90 -7.09
N THR A 93 -4.46 7.26 -7.89
CA THR A 93 -5.91 7.34 -7.73
C THR A 93 -6.36 6.72 -6.42
N LEU A 94 -5.82 5.57 -6.04
CA LEU A 94 -6.09 4.91 -4.77
C LEU A 94 -5.75 5.82 -3.59
N PHE A 95 -4.55 6.40 -3.58
CA PHE A 95 -4.12 7.27 -2.48
C PHE A 95 -4.84 8.62 -2.41
N LEU A 96 -5.58 9.00 -3.45
CA LEU A 96 -6.44 10.19 -3.43
C LEU A 96 -7.83 9.93 -2.81
N LEU A 97 -8.19 8.67 -2.52
CA LEU A 97 -9.48 8.35 -1.93
C LEU A 97 -9.54 8.81 -0.46
N PRO A 98 -10.54 9.64 -0.08
CA PRO A 98 -10.71 10.06 1.30
C PRO A 98 -10.92 8.90 2.27
N ASN A 99 -11.55 7.82 1.81
CA ASN A 99 -11.77 6.59 2.58
C ASN A 99 -10.47 5.92 3.04
N LEU A 100 -9.37 6.17 2.34
CA LEU A 100 -8.04 5.66 2.68
C LEU A 100 -7.26 6.61 3.60
N ALA A 101 -7.80 7.76 4.02
CA ALA A 101 -7.12 8.67 4.95
C ALA A 101 -6.81 8.03 6.32
N SER A 102 -7.49 6.93 6.65
CA SER A 102 -7.24 6.14 7.86
C SER A 102 -6.12 5.10 7.71
N LEU A 103 -5.51 4.96 6.53
CA LEU A 103 -4.44 4.00 6.30
C LEU A 103 -3.28 4.20 7.27
N THR A 104 -2.95 3.12 7.96
CA THR A 104 -1.79 3.01 8.84
C THR A 104 -0.71 2.12 8.23
N ARG A 105 -1.09 1.22 7.32
CA ARG A 105 -0.18 0.24 6.71
C ARG A 105 -0.47 0.10 5.22
N ILE A 106 0.58 0.21 4.42
CA ILE A 106 0.56 -0.05 2.99
C ILE A 106 1.67 -1.03 2.66
N HIS A 107 1.33 -2.08 1.92
CA HIS A 107 2.28 -2.95 1.25
C HIS A 107 1.90 -3.03 -0.23
N ILE A 108 2.87 -2.77 -1.10
CA ILE A 108 2.73 -2.91 -2.55
C ILE A 108 3.88 -3.79 -3.04
N ASP A 109 3.56 -4.87 -3.71
CA ASP A 109 4.50 -5.81 -4.31
C ASP A 109 4.15 -6.01 -5.79
N THR A 110 5.10 -5.71 -6.65
CA THR A 110 4.96 -5.77 -8.10
C THR A 110 5.89 -6.88 -8.61
N VAL A 111 5.40 -8.11 -8.53
CA VAL A 111 6.16 -9.37 -8.65
C VAL A 111 6.83 -9.55 -10.03
N THR A 112 6.26 -8.96 -11.08
CA THR A 112 6.82 -8.97 -12.44
C THR A 112 7.16 -7.55 -12.85
N SER A 113 8.24 -7.38 -13.66
CA SER A 113 8.88 -6.14 -14.16
C SER A 113 7.96 -5.07 -14.78
N SER A 114 6.92 -4.69 -14.06
CA SER A 114 6.04 -3.61 -14.43
C SER A 114 6.75 -2.33 -14.02
N SER A 115 6.83 -1.44 -15.00
CA SER A 115 7.40 -0.08 -15.00
C SER A 115 6.86 0.89 -13.92
N ILE A 116 6.27 0.39 -12.85
CA ILE A 116 5.80 1.16 -11.71
C ILE A 116 7.03 1.57 -10.91
N LEU A 117 7.73 2.57 -11.38
CA LEU A 117 8.68 3.27 -10.54
C LEU A 117 7.89 3.88 -9.38
N LEU A 118 8.35 3.68 -8.14
CA LEU A 118 7.89 4.47 -7.00
C LEU A 118 8.29 5.93 -7.24
N VAL A 119 7.54 6.63 -8.08
CA VAL A 119 7.92 7.96 -8.56
C VAL A 119 7.71 9.01 -7.48
N ASN A 120 8.46 10.10 -7.60
CA ASN A 120 8.32 11.28 -6.74
C ASN A 120 6.87 11.74 -6.60
N GLU A 121 6.05 11.65 -7.64
CA GLU A 121 4.64 12.04 -7.56
C GLU A 121 3.82 11.23 -6.53
N VAL A 122 4.07 9.92 -6.38
CA VAL A 122 3.41 9.10 -5.36
C VAL A 122 3.92 9.51 -3.97
N LEU A 123 5.24 9.70 -3.83
CA LEU A 123 5.88 10.08 -2.58
C LEU A 123 5.50 11.49 -2.12
N ASP A 124 5.35 12.43 -3.05
CA ASP A 124 4.96 13.81 -2.83
C ASP A 124 3.53 13.88 -2.25
N ARG A 125 2.65 12.96 -2.68
CA ARG A 125 1.28 12.84 -2.13
C ARG A 125 1.28 12.29 -0.71
N LEU A 126 2.24 11.42 -0.38
CA LEU A 126 2.45 10.93 0.98
C LEU A 126 3.14 11.96 1.89
N ASN A 127 3.74 13.00 1.30
CA ASN A 127 4.50 14.04 1.98
C ASN A 127 3.56 15.15 2.51
N PRO A 128 3.41 15.31 3.83
CA PRO A 128 2.49 16.27 4.41
C PRO A 128 2.82 17.73 4.07
N ARG A 129 4.09 18.05 3.82
CA ARG A 129 4.50 19.43 3.50
C ARG A 129 4.11 19.82 2.08
N ILE A 130 4.18 18.89 1.15
CA ILE A 130 3.80 19.14 -0.23
C ILE A 130 2.28 19.18 -0.31
N ALA A 131 1.61 18.20 0.28
CA ALA A 131 0.15 18.15 0.34
C ALA A 131 -0.46 19.41 0.99
N ALA A 132 0.14 19.94 2.06
CA ALA A 132 -0.36 21.16 2.71
C ALA A 132 -0.27 22.43 1.82
N ASN A 133 0.65 22.47 0.86
CA ASN A 133 0.86 23.63 -0.02
C ASN A 133 0.10 23.53 -1.35
N GLU A 134 -0.52 22.39 -1.64
CA GLU A 134 -1.22 22.12 -2.89
C GLU A 134 -2.70 21.83 -2.65
N PRO A 135 -3.61 22.79 -2.93
CA PRO A 135 -5.05 22.62 -2.72
C PRO A 135 -5.69 21.46 -3.49
N SER A 136 -5.02 20.97 -4.54
CA SER A 136 -5.44 19.81 -5.34
C SER A 136 -5.05 18.47 -4.70
N MET A 137 -4.12 18.44 -3.74
CA MET A 137 -3.73 17.26 -2.97
C MET A 137 -4.78 17.01 -1.87
N LYS A 138 -5.86 16.27 -2.18
CA LYS A 138 -6.99 16.08 -1.26
C LYS A 138 -6.76 15.05 -0.14
N ALA A 139 -5.72 14.23 -0.19
CA ALA A 139 -5.47 13.21 0.82
C ALA A 139 -3.97 13.08 1.11
N CYS A 140 -3.58 13.42 2.33
CA CYS A 140 -2.29 13.01 2.88
C CYS A 140 -2.54 11.88 3.87
N LEU A 141 -1.82 10.77 3.73
CA LEU A 141 -1.94 9.60 4.62
C LEU A 141 -1.20 9.84 5.94
N LEU A 142 -1.65 10.82 6.73
CA LEU A 142 -0.98 11.28 7.96
C LEU A 142 -0.85 10.18 9.03
N LYS A 143 -1.75 9.20 9.02
CA LYS A 143 -1.74 8.07 9.96
C LYS A 143 -0.83 6.91 9.53
N LEU A 144 -0.24 6.99 8.33
CA LEU A 144 0.59 5.94 7.77
C LEU A 144 1.84 5.73 8.62
N GLN A 145 1.95 4.55 9.21
CA GLN A 145 3.04 4.11 10.09
C GLN A 145 3.99 3.15 9.37
N VAL A 146 3.47 2.34 8.44
CA VAL A 146 4.24 1.35 7.70
C VAL A 146 4.03 1.54 6.20
N LEU A 147 5.13 1.76 5.48
CA LEU A 147 5.16 1.74 4.02
C LEU A 147 6.13 0.65 3.58
N SER A 148 5.62 -0.36 2.89
CA SER A 148 6.42 -1.40 2.27
C SER A 148 6.19 -1.39 0.77
N TYR A 149 7.26 -1.36 0.00
CA TYR A 149 7.23 -1.41 -1.45
C TYR A 149 8.24 -2.44 -1.94
N ALA A 150 7.83 -3.36 -2.80
CA ALA A 150 8.67 -4.31 -3.50
C ALA A 150 8.41 -4.14 -5.01
N GLY A 151 9.43 -3.78 -5.78
CA GLY A 151 9.26 -3.49 -7.20
C GLY A 151 10.41 -2.69 -7.80
N GLU A 152 10.21 -2.15 -8.99
CA GLU A 152 11.20 -1.30 -9.66
C GLU A 152 11.36 0.06 -8.93
N CYS A 153 12.59 0.38 -8.54
CA CYS A 153 12.93 1.61 -7.83
C CYS A 153 14.05 2.34 -8.57
N ASN A 154 14.03 3.67 -8.63
CA ASN A 154 15.15 4.45 -9.18
C ASN A 154 15.79 5.37 -8.11
N PHE A 155 16.87 6.06 -8.46
CA PHE A 155 17.55 6.98 -7.54
C PHE A 155 16.65 8.08 -6.98
N ASP A 156 15.79 8.64 -7.85
CA ASP A 156 14.86 9.68 -7.47
C ASP A 156 13.86 9.15 -6.44
N SER A 157 13.42 7.90 -6.57
CA SER A 157 12.56 7.22 -5.59
C SER A 157 13.19 7.17 -4.19
N VAL A 158 14.48 6.84 -4.08
CA VAL A 158 15.17 6.79 -2.77
C VAL A 158 15.33 8.18 -2.18
N ALA A 159 15.72 9.17 -3.00
CA ALA A 159 15.78 10.56 -2.54
C ALA A 159 14.40 11.07 -2.10
N GLY A 160 13.34 10.71 -2.83
CA GLY A 160 11.95 10.99 -2.49
C GLY A 160 11.52 10.35 -1.18
N VAL A 161 11.94 9.10 -0.91
CA VAL A 161 11.65 8.39 0.34
C VAL A 161 12.35 9.05 1.52
N VAL A 162 13.61 9.42 1.36
CA VAL A 162 14.35 10.20 2.37
C VAL A 162 13.66 11.54 2.63
N SER A 163 13.21 12.23 1.57
CA SER A 163 12.45 13.48 1.68
C SER A 163 11.12 13.28 2.43
N LEU A 164 10.40 12.20 2.13
CA LEU A 164 9.17 11.81 2.81
C LEU A 164 9.40 11.60 4.31
N ILE A 165 10.42 10.82 4.70
CA ILE A 165 10.76 10.57 6.10
C ILE A 165 11.10 11.88 6.83
N LYS A 166 12.00 12.69 6.26
CA LYS A 166 12.37 14.01 6.83
C LYS A 166 11.17 14.92 6.99
N SER A 167 10.29 14.96 6.00
CA SER A 167 9.10 15.81 6.02
C SER A 167 8.15 15.45 7.16
N ARG A 168 7.97 14.15 7.42
CA ARG A 168 7.07 13.64 8.46
C ARG A 168 7.66 13.81 9.85
N ALA A 169 8.95 13.53 10.04
CA ALA A 169 9.65 13.79 11.30
C ALA A 169 9.52 15.28 11.70
N LYS A 170 9.73 16.18 10.73
CA LYS A 170 9.60 17.62 10.97
C LYS A 170 8.16 18.06 11.19
N TYR A 171 7.20 17.52 10.43
CA TYR A 171 5.77 17.80 10.63
C TYR A 171 5.32 17.42 12.04
N LEU A 172 5.79 16.29 12.59
CA LEU A 172 5.47 15.88 13.95
C LEU A 172 6.15 16.75 15.01
N ALA A 173 7.38 17.22 14.76
CA ALA A 173 8.03 18.18 15.65
C ALA A 173 7.31 19.54 15.68
N GLU A 174 6.72 19.96 14.56
CA GLU A 174 5.99 21.22 14.42
C GLU A 174 4.55 21.14 14.93
N CYS A 175 3.83 20.04 14.64
CA CYS A 175 2.43 19.83 14.99
C CYS A 175 2.20 19.05 16.29
N GLY A 176 3.23 18.37 16.82
CA GLY A 176 3.17 17.50 18.00
C GLY A 176 2.93 18.19 19.35
N ARG A 177 2.45 19.44 19.36
CA ARG A 177 1.89 20.09 20.56
C ARG A 177 0.38 19.93 20.68
N ASP A 178 -0.30 19.58 19.59
CA ASP A 178 -1.74 19.33 19.59
C ASP A 178 -1.99 17.81 19.67
N GLN A 179 -2.02 17.30 20.90
CA GLN A 179 -2.13 15.87 21.25
C GLN A 179 -3.42 15.16 20.79
N GLU A 180 -4.32 15.83 20.05
CA GLU A 180 -5.65 15.28 19.74
C GLU A 180 -5.74 14.52 18.42
N THR A 181 -4.79 14.65 17.48
CA THR A 181 -5.00 14.11 16.12
C THR A 181 -4.61 12.64 15.91
N GLY A 182 -4.02 11.96 16.90
CA GLY A 182 -3.69 10.52 16.78
C GLY A 182 -2.71 10.16 15.65
N SER A 183 -2.13 11.16 14.96
CA SER A 183 -1.12 10.98 13.92
C SER A 183 0.17 10.47 14.55
N ARG A 184 0.44 9.17 14.38
CA ARG A 184 1.70 8.56 14.78
C ARG A 184 2.76 8.80 13.71
N SER A 185 4.03 8.83 14.12
CA SER A 185 5.14 8.89 13.18
C SER A 185 5.12 7.74 12.21
N LEU A 186 5.68 7.96 11.01
CA LEU A 186 6.09 6.86 10.15
C LEU A 186 7.12 6.05 10.93
N GLN A 187 6.81 4.80 11.25
CA GLN A 187 7.63 3.95 12.11
C GLN A 187 8.55 3.06 11.30
N HIS A 188 8.10 2.63 10.13
CA HIS A 188 8.82 1.69 9.29
C HIS A 188 8.60 2.01 7.81
N VAL A 189 9.71 2.14 7.08
CA VAL A 189 9.73 2.17 5.62
C VAL A 189 10.62 1.04 5.15
N ARG A 190 10.08 0.17 4.30
CA ARG A 190 10.81 -0.91 3.66
C ARG A 190 10.71 -0.77 2.15
N ILE A 191 11.86 -0.83 1.47
CA ILE A 191 11.93 -0.85 0.01
C ILE A 191 12.76 -2.06 -0.38
N SER A 192 12.09 -3.03 -1.00
CA SER A 192 12.75 -4.12 -1.72
C SER A 192 12.81 -3.73 -3.20
N TYR A 193 13.98 -3.86 -3.82
CA TYR A 193 14.16 -3.60 -5.25
C TYR A 193 14.71 -4.82 -5.96
N SER A 194 14.16 -5.10 -7.15
CA SER A 194 14.64 -6.15 -8.02
C SER A 194 15.71 -5.61 -8.97
N ASN A 195 16.85 -6.31 -9.05
CA ASN A 195 17.99 -5.94 -9.92
C ASN A 195 17.78 -6.39 -11.37
N HIS A 196 16.54 -6.51 -11.84
CA HIS A 196 16.30 -6.95 -13.23
C HIS A 196 16.86 -5.98 -14.28
N TYR A 197 17.24 -4.77 -13.88
CA TYR A 197 18.06 -3.88 -14.69
C TYR A 197 19.56 -4.06 -14.39
N GLN A 198 20.31 -4.40 -15.43
CA GLN A 198 21.78 -4.57 -15.45
C GLN A 198 22.59 -3.30 -15.14
N ASP A 199 21.99 -2.29 -14.52
CA ASP A 199 22.71 -1.10 -14.14
C ASP A 199 23.45 -1.35 -12.83
N THR A 200 24.61 -2.01 -12.97
CA THR A 200 25.50 -2.38 -11.86
C THR A 200 25.89 -1.16 -11.03
N GLU A 201 25.93 0.03 -11.65
CA GLU A 201 26.19 1.28 -10.94
C GLU A 201 25.02 1.65 -10.01
N MET A 202 23.78 1.40 -10.41
CA MET A 202 22.61 1.67 -9.58
C MET A 202 22.52 0.75 -8.36
N THR A 203 22.75 -0.55 -8.55
CA THR A 203 22.82 -1.50 -7.43
C THR A 203 23.93 -1.12 -6.44
N MET A 204 25.12 -0.78 -6.93
CA MET A 204 26.24 -0.38 -6.05
C MET A 204 25.94 0.88 -5.24
N VAL A 205 25.23 1.85 -5.81
CA VAL A 205 24.89 3.08 -5.08
C VAL A 205 23.73 2.86 -4.12
N LEU A 206 22.71 2.08 -4.48
CA LEU A 206 21.65 1.69 -3.56
C LEU A 206 22.21 0.90 -2.37
N ASP A 207 23.13 -0.03 -2.62
CA ASP A 207 23.83 -0.78 -1.58
C ASP A 207 24.73 0.14 -0.74
N ALA A 208 25.42 1.10 -1.35
CA ALA A 208 26.22 2.08 -0.61
C ALA A 208 25.35 3.00 0.26
N ILE A 209 24.15 3.38 -0.22
CA ILE A 209 23.17 4.15 0.54
C ILE A 209 22.63 3.29 1.69
N ALA A 210 22.21 2.06 1.42
CA ALA A 210 21.71 1.09 2.40
C ALA A 210 22.72 0.87 3.53
N ASN A 211 24.01 0.78 3.20
CA ASN A 211 25.11 0.57 4.14
C ASN A 211 25.72 1.87 4.68
N SER A 212 25.16 3.04 4.36
CA SER A 212 25.70 4.31 4.83
C SER A 212 25.30 4.61 6.28
N SER A 213 26.24 5.14 7.06
CA SER A 213 25.96 5.68 8.39
C SER A 213 24.90 6.79 8.37
N SER A 214 24.75 7.46 7.23
CA SER A 214 23.77 8.51 6.99
C SER A 214 22.32 8.00 7.06
N LEU A 215 22.03 6.76 6.61
CA LEU A 215 20.69 6.19 6.73
C LEU A 215 20.36 5.78 8.16
N GLU A 216 21.31 5.22 8.89
CA GLU A 216 21.12 4.89 10.31
C GLU A 216 20.91 6.15 11.15
N GLU A 217 21.69 7.19 10.87
CA GLU A 217 21.55 8.50 11.51
C GLU A 217 20.18 9.12 11.18
N LEU A 218 19.76 9.10 9.92
CA LEU A 218 18.44 9.56 9.51
C LEU A 218 17.31 8.78 10.16
N SER A 219 17.43 7.45 10.22
CA SER A 219 16.46 6.58 10.88
C SER A 219 16.33 6.92 12.36
N ARG A 220 17.47 7.16 13.02
CA ARG A 220 17.54 7.56 14.43
C ARG A 220 16.96 8.94 14.67
N GLU A 221 17.29 9.92 13.83
CA GLU A 221 16.78 11.29 13.92
C GLU A 221 15.27 11.36 13.68
N ALA A 222 14.76 10.59 12.72
CA ALA A 222 13.35 10.55 12.37
C ALA A 222 12.51 9.67 13.31
N GLY A 223 13.15 8.78 14.08
CA GLY A 223 12.45 7.72 14.82
C GLY A 223 11.73 6.74 13.88
N THR A 224 12.25 6.56 12.66
CA THR A 224 11.69 5.71 11.61
C THR A 224 12.72 4.65 11.25
N LYS A 225 12.38 3.38 11.30
CA LYS A 225 13.22 2.31 10.77
C LYS A 225 13.14 2.34 9.24
N LEU A 226 14.24 2.65 8.57
CA LEU A 226 14.34 2.54 7.11
C LEU A 226 15.16 1.31 6.75
N GLU A 227 14.60 0.44 5.93
CA GLU A 227 15.26 -0.75 5.41
C GLU A 227 15.22 -0.76 3.88
N LEU A 228 16.38 -1.02 3.26
CA LEU A 228 16.54 -1.16 1.82
C LEU A 228 17.10 -2.56 1.55
N TYR A 229 16.46 -3.32 0.67
CA TYR A 229 16.86 -4.69 0.31
C TYR A 229 16.95 -4.87 -1.20
N SER A 230 17.97 -5.60 -1.65
CA SER A 230 18.00 -6.14 -3.00
C SER A 230 17.46 -7.57 -3.00
N ASP A 231 16.58 -7.88 -3.95
CA ASP A 231 15.97 -9.22 -4.10
C ASP A 231 17.00 -10.32 -4.40
N ASP A 232 18.20 -9.96 -4.88
CA ASP A 232 19.28 -10.92 -5.13
C ASP A 232 19.96 -11.46 -3.86
N SER A 233 19.63 -10.89 -2.69
CA SER A 233 20.15 -11.41 -1.43
C SER A 233 19.39 -12.69 -1.01
N GLU A 234 20.11 -13.79 -0.74
CA GLU A 234 19.52 -15.04 -0.23
C GLU A 234 18.70 -14.83 1.07
N ASP A 235 18.98 -13.74 1.78
CA ASP A 235 18.23 -13.30 2.97
C ASP A 235 16.88 -12.67 2.61
N ALA A 236 16.76 -11.92 1.50
CA ALA A 236 15.50 -11.32 1.05
C ALA A 236 14.44 -12.36 0.66
N LEU A 237 14.85 -13.44 -0.01
CA LEU A 237 13.97 -14.55 -0.41
C LEU A 237 13.50 -15.40 0.79
N LYS A 238 14.34 -15.52 1.83
CA LYS A 238 13.94 -16.21 3.07
C LYS A 238 13.05 -15.31 3.92
N ASP A 239 13.32 -14.01 3.99
CA ASP A 239 12.51 -13.07 4.76
C ASP A 239 11.20 -12.67 4.07
N SER A 240 11.08 -12.69 2.73
CA SER A 240 9.81 -12.39 2.05
C SER A 240 8.77 -13.48 2.31
N ASP A 241 9.11 -14.75 2.13
CA ASP A 241 8.26 -15.91 2.40
C ASP A 241 8.02 -16.12 3.91
N TYR A 242 9.04 -15.86 4.73
CA TYR A 242 8.92 -15.90 6.19
C TYR A 242 8.09 -14.72 6.71
N TYR A 243 8.21 -13.50 6.17
CA TYR A 243 7.31 -12.39 6.55
C TYR A 243 5.89 -12.60 6.03
N PHE A 244 5.69 -13.08 4.80
CA PHE A 244 4.34 -13.31 4.26
C PHE A 244 3.55 -14.29 5.15
N ARG A 245 4.23 -15.33 5.68
CA ARG A 245 3.63 -16.36 6.56
C ARG A 245 3.70 -16.05 8.06
N HIS A 246 4.68 -15.27 8.54
CA HIS A 246 4.83 -14.95 9.96
C HIS A 246 4.31 -13.57 10.36
N TYR A 247 4.21 -12.57 9.48
CA TYR A 247 3.64 -11.26 9.87
C TYR A 247 2.12 -11.33 10.01
N THR A 248 1.45 -12.11 9.15
CA THR A 248 0.05 -12.52 9.35
C THR A 248 -0.14 -13.30 10.67
N LYS A 249 0.89 -13.99 11.17
CA LYS A 249 0.87 -14.72 12.46
C LYS A 249 1.28 -13.85 13.67
N SER A 250 2.14 -12.85 13.49
CA SER A 250 2.71 -12.03 14.57
C SER A 250 1.80 -10.87 14.99
N VAL A 251 0.90 -10.45 14.10
CA VAL A 251 -0.12 -9.41 14.37
C VAL A 251 -1.17 -9.88 15.40
N PHE A 252 -1.36 -11.19 15.60
CA PHE A 252 -2.25 -11.71 16.64
C PHE A 252 -1.64 -11.72 18.06
N ASN A 253 -0.34 -11.45 18.22
CA ASN A 253 0.30 -11.42 19.55
C ASN A 253 0.46 -10.00 20.15
N PHE A 254 -0.13 -8.98 19.53
CA PHE A 254 -0.14 -7.59 20.02
C PHE A 254 -1.53 -7.07 20.42
N LEU A 255 -2.53 -7.97 20.55
CA LEU A 255 -3.89 -7.66 20.99
C LEU A 255 -4.34 -8.47 22.23
N ASP A 256 -3.39 -8.86 23.09
CA ASP A 256 -3.64 -9.23 24.50
C ASP A 256 -3.09 -8.15 25.44
#